data_AF-A0A2A4K9Z4-F1
#
_entry.id   AF-A0A2A4K9Z4-F1
#
_cell.length_a   1.000
_cell.length_b   1.000
_cell.length_c   1.000
_cell.angle_alpha   90.00
_cell.angle_beta   90.00
_cell.angle_gamma   90.00
#
_symmetry.space_group_name_H-M   'P 1'
#
loop_
_entity.id
_entity.type
_entity.pdbx_description
1 polymer ?
#
loop_
_entity_poly.entity_id
_entity_poly.type
_entity_poly.pdbx_seq_one_letter_code
_entity_poly.pdbx_strand_id
1 'polypeptide(L)'
;MEEAGIPCDILGTLKYWYRSQTNVQLTVDLIKEAMLMQQEAKGFILVGFPKNPRMSNIFNRQVKWPEKIVALEVDNEVAATRLQNKLSELGRPESEINAARQIVRDAAHKVKNVHKRFGGHVITLDSSGNPKALASTLKEILSDTLEKCQKRSDSPELRPPTAVSAPAVAPISMPADIAPMEVTEGDK
;
A
#
# COMPACT_ATOMS: atom_id res chain seq x y z
N MET A 1 40.96 21.94 -12.80
CA MET A 1 39.54 21.86 -13.21
C MET A 1 39.39 20.53 -13.92
N GLU A 2 39.02 19.51 -13.16
CA GLU A 2 38.86 18.14 -13.67
C GLU A 2 37.38 17.80 -13.49
N GLU A 3 36.66 17.82 -14.61
CA GLU A 3 35.26 17.44 -14.73
C GLU A 3 35.13 15.94 -14.45
N ALA A 4 34.65 15.60 -13.26
CA ALA A 4 34.25 14.24 -12.93
C ALA A 4 32.96 13.90 -13.70
N GLY A 5 33.13 13.34 -14.89
CA GLY A 5 32.04 12.73 -15.66
C GLY A 5 31.50 11.52 -14.93
N ILE A 6 30.39 11.70 -14.20
CA ILE A 6 29.61 10.59 -13.64
C ILE A 6 28.85 9.92 -14.79
N PRO A 7 29.07 8.64 -15.10
CA PRO A 7 28.24 7.95 -16.08
C PRO A 7 26.82 7.81 -15.52
N CYS A 8 25.87 8.48 -16.17
CA CYS A 8 24.44 8.27 -15.97
C CYS A 8 24.05 6.88 -16.52
N ASP A 9 24.29 5.83 -15.73
CA ASP A 9 23.76 4.49 -16.00
C ASP A 9 22.25 4.45 -15.68
N ILE A 10 21.47 5.08 -16.55
CA ILE A 10 20.00 5.06 -16.47
C ILE A 10 19.45 3.63 -16.68
N LEU A 11 20.26 2.73 -17.26
CA LEU A 11 19.98 1.29 -17.34
C LEU A 11 19.86 0.64 -15.95
N GLY A 12 20.67 1.09 -14.98
CA GLY A 12 20.53 0.68 -13.58
C GLY A 12 19.18 1.12 -13.00
N THR A 13 18.75 2.34 -13.31
CA THR A 13 17.53 2.95 -12.75
C THR A 13 16.24 2.32 -13.27
N LEU A 14 16.13 2.01 -14.57
CA LEU A 14 14.93 1.35 -15.13
C LEU A 14 14.84 -0.14 -14.77
N LYS A 15 15.99 -0.83 -14.74
CA LYS A 15 16.07 -2.20 -14.23
C LYS A 15 15.77 -2.25 -12.73
N TYR A 16 16.20 -1.28 -11.94
CA TYR A 16 15.78 -1.11 -10.54
C TYR A 16 14.27 -0.79 -10.42
N TRP A 17 13.74 0.13 -11.22
CA TRP A 17 12.34 0.51 -11.12
C TRP A 17 11.37 -0.66 -11.36
N TYR A 18 11.76 -1.61 -12.23
CA TYR A 18 10.98 -2.83 -12.53
C TYR A 18 11.38 -4.07 -11.70
N ARG A 19 12.64 -4.19 -11.28
CA ARG A 19 13.21 -5.40 -10.63
C ARG A 19 13.66 -5.20 -9.19
N SER A 20 13.58 -4.00 -8.63
CA SER A 20 13.90 -3.82 -7.21
C SER A 20 12.83 -4.49 -6.37
N GLN A 21 13.22 -5.62 -5.82
CA GLN A 21 12.79 -6.07 -4.50
C GLN A 21 13.20 -4.99 -3.49
N THR A 22 12.54 -3.82 -3.51
CA THR A 22 12.79 -2.81 -2.50
C THR A 22 12.37 -3.38 -1.16
N ASN A 23 13.15 -3.11 -0.12
CA ASN A 23 12.78 -3.51 1.22
C ASN A 23 11.41 -2.88 1.53
N VAL A 24 10.42 -3.74 1.73
CA VAL A 24 9.02 -3.35 1.93
C VAL A 24 8.89 -2.40 3.11
N GLN A 25 9.63 -2.66 4.19
CA GLN A 25 9.61 -1.85 5.40
C GLN A 25 10.17 -0.45 5.11
N LEU A 26 11.39 -0.40 4.55
CA LEU A 26 12.04 0.86 4.16
C LEU A 26 11.18 1.69 3.21
N THR A 27 10.49 1.05 2.25
CA THR A 27 9.59 1.76 1.33
C THR A 27 8.44 2.44 2.08
N VAL A 28 7.82 1.75 3.05
CA VAL A 28 6.71 2.32 3.83
C VAL A 28 7.22 3.40 4.78
N ASP A 29 8.39 3.21 5.39
CA ASP A 29 8.99 4.20 6.29
C ASP A 29 9.29 5.52 5.56
N LEU A 30 9.86 5.45 4.36
CA LEU A 30 10.13 6.64 3.53
C LEU A 30 8.84 7.36 3.13
N ILE A 31 7.78 6.62 2.76
CA ILE A 31 6.49 7.24 2.45
C ILE A 31 5.92 7.93 3.69
N LYS A 32 5.97 7.27 4.85
CA LYS A 32 5.48 7.82 6.11
C LYS A 32 6.23 9.10 6.48
N GLU A 33 7.55 9.10 6.40
CA GLU A 33 8.38 10.26 6.70
C GLU A 33 8.06 11.42 5.76
N ALA A 34 7.97 11.17 4.45
CA ALA A 34 7.60 12.20 3.48
C ALA A 34 6.21 12.80 3.75
N MET A 35 5.24 11.99 4.19
CA MET A 35 3.92 12.48 4.59
C MET A 35 3.97 13.35 5.85
N LEU A 36 4.79 12.95 6.84
CA LEU A 36 4.97 13.71 8.09
C LEU A 36 5.71 15.04 7.89
N MET A 37 6.54 15.15 6.85
CA MET A 37 7.20 16.41 6.48
C MET A 37 6.22 17.42 5.83
N GLN A 38 5.07 16.96 5.35
CA GLN A 38 4.10 17.77 4.60
C GLN A 38 2.72 17.76 5.29
N GLN A 39 2.67 18.08 6.60
CA GLN A 39 1.42 18.01 7.38
C GLN A 39 0.36 19.00 6.90
N GLU A 40 0.76 20.07 6.21
CA GLU A 40 -0.15 21.06 5.62
C GLU A 40 -0.79 20.59 4.30
N ALA A 41 -0.35 19.45 3.75
CA ALA A 41 -0.94 18.91 2.53
C ALA A 41 -2.39 18.48 2.76
N LYS A 42 -3.28 18.85 1.84
CA LYS A 42 -4.70 18.43 1.85
C LYS A 42 -4.88 16.93 1.68
N GLY A 43 -3.89 16.25 1.12
CA GLY A 43 -3.89 14.82 0.87
C GLY A 43 -2.68 14.38 0.03
N PHE A 44 -2.51 13.07 -0.10
CA PHE A 44 -1.38 12.46 -0.80
C PHE A 44 -1.87 11.50 -1.88
N ILE A 45 -1.20 11.51 -3.03
CA ILE A 45 -1.43 10.56 -4.12
C ILE A 45 -0.20 9.66 -4.23
N LEU A 46 -0.38 8.37 -3.98
CA LEU A 46 0.67 7.38 -4.11
C LEU A 46 0.56 6.66 -5.45
N VAL A 47 1.52 6.90 -6.36
CA VAL A 47 1.52 6.32 -7.71
C VAL A 47 2.29 5.00 -7.73
N GLY A 48 1.69 3.94 -8.27
CA GLY A 48 2.34 2.63 -8.41
C GLY A 48 2.58 1.89 -7.08
N PHE A 49 1.93 2.34 -6.00
CA PHE A 49 1.95 1.72 -4.68
C PHE A 49 0.51 1.35 -4.27
N PRO A 50 0.30 0.21 -3.59
CA PRO A 50 1.26 -0.84 -3.24
C PRO A 50 1.45 -1.87 -4.36
N LYS A 51 2.67 -2.39 -4.52
CA LYS A 51 2.99 -3.43 -5.52
C LYS A 51 2.64 -4.85 -5.05
N ASN A 52 2.44 -5.06 -3.75
CA ASN A 52 2.10 -6.36 -3.19
C ASN A 52 1.23 -6.23 -1.91
N PRO A 53 0.54 -7.29 -1.48
CA PRO A 53 -0.31 -7.25 -0.29
C PRO A 53 0.45 -6.93 1.01
N ARG A 54 1.72 -7.34 1.13
CA ARG A 54 2.54 -7.08 2.31
C ARG A 54 2.77 -5.58 2.53
N MET A 55 3.10 -4.84 1.47
CA MET A 55 3.20 -3.38 1.48
C MET A 55 1.89 -2.73 1.96
N SER A 56 0.74 -3.17 1.43
CA SER A 56 -0.56 -2.63 1.85
C SER A 56 -0.86 -2.85 3.34
N ASN A 57 -0.48 -4.00 3.89
CA ASN A 57 -0.73 -4.32 5.28
C ASN A 57 0.14 -3.49 6.23
N ILE A 58 1.41 -3.29 5.88
CA ILE A 58 2.34 -2.49 6.69
C ILE A 58 1.93 -1.01 6.63
N PHE A 59 1.61 -0.51 5.43
CA PHE A 59 1.12 0.86 5.26
C PHE A 59 -0.16 1.14 6.07
N ASN A 60 -1.12 0.22 6.06
CA ASN A 60 -2.34 0.35 6.86
C ASN A 60 -2.05 0.40 8.38
N ARG A 61 -1.07 -0.39 8.86
CA ARG A 61 -0.72 -0.44 10.29
C ARG A 61 0.06 0.79 10.75
N GLN A 62 0.90 1.36 9.88
CA GLN A 62 1.84 2.42 10.27
C GLN A 62 1.39 3.82 9.87
N VAL A 63 0.52 3.93 8.85
CA VAL A 63 0.05 5.18 8.26
C VAL A 63 -1.48 5.22 8.33
N LYS A 64 -2.19 4.66 7.34
CA LYS A 64 -3.65 4.48 7.34
C LYS A 64 -4.12 3.67 6.14
N TRP A 65 -5.39 3.28 6.13
CA TRP A 65 -6.06 2.74 4.93
C TRP A 65 -6.33 3.84 3.91
N PRO A 66 -6.15 3.61 2.59
CA PRO A 66 -6.43 4.62 1.57
C PRO A 66 -7.92 4.94 1.45
N GLU A 67 -8.25 6.22 1.28
CA GLU A 67 -9.63 6.69 1.08
C GLU A 67 -10.21 6.24 -0.27
N LYS A 68 -9.37 6.27 -1.31
CA LYS A 68 -9.69 5.90 -2.68
C LYS A 68 -8.50 5.26 -3.35
N ILE A 69 -8.78 4.31 -4.23
CA ILE A 69 -7.82 3.74 -5.15
C ILE A 69 -8.37 3.92 -6.56
N VAL A 70 -7.55 4.43 -7.46
CA VAL A 70 -7.92 4.58 -8.87
C VAL A 70 -7.08 3.61 -9.69
N ALA A 71 -7.75 2.69 -10.37
CA ALA A 71 -7.16 1.78 -11.33
C ALA A 71 -7.36 2.35 -12.74
N LEU A 72 -6.26 2.70 -13.40
CA LEU A 72 -6.30 3.09 -14.81
C LEU A 72 -6.23 1.82 -15.65
N GLU A 73 -7.34 1.47 -16.28
CA GLU A 73 -7.42 0.35 -17.21
C GLU A 73 -7.12 0.80 -18.63
N VAL A 74 -6.48 -0.07 -19.37
CA VAL A 74 -6.14 0.11 -20.77
C VAL A 74 -5.94 -1.27 -21.36
N ASP A 75 -6.26 -1.41 -22.64
CA ASP A 75 -5.95 -2.61 -23.38
C ASP A 75 -4.43 -2.90 -23.38
N ASN A 76 -4.06 -4.17 -23.27
CA ASN A 76 -2.67 -4.58 -23.17
C ASN A 76 -1.85 -4.21 -24.41
N GLU A 77 -2.46 -4.25 -25.60
CA GLU A 77 -1.79 -3.91 -26.86
C GLU A 77 -1.55 -2.41 -26.96
N VAL A 78 -2.55 -1.62 -26.57
CA VAL A 78 -2.42 -0.15 -26.48
C VAL A 78 -1.33 0.23 -25.48
N ALA A 79 -1.33 -0.39 -24.28
CA ALA A 79 -0.33 -0.15 -23.25
C ALA A 79 1.08 -0.55 -23.70
N ALA A 80 1.22 -1.71 -24.36
CA ALA A 80 2.50 -2.18 -24.88
C ALA A 80 3.02 -1.23 -25.96
N THR A 81 2.18 -0.80 -26.90
CA THR A 81 2.56 0.15 -27.95
C THR A 81 3.02 1.49 -27.36
N ARG A 82 2.27 2.03 -26.38
CA ARG A 82 2.66 3.25 -25.66
C ARG A 82 4.01 3.10 -24.97
N LEU A 83 4.26 1.96 -24.34
CA LEU A 83 5.53 1.66 -23.69
C LEU A 83 6.68 1.53 -24.70
N GLN A 84 6.46 0.85 -25.83
CA GLN A 84 7.44 0.72 -26.91
C GLN A 84 7.87 2.07 -27.46
N ASN A 85 6.89 2.92 -27.82
CA ASN A 85 7.15 4.26 -28.31
C ASN A 85 7.93 5.08 -27.27
N LYS A 86 7.55 4.98 -25.99
CA LYS A 86 8.24 5.69 -24.91
C LYS A 86 9.68 5.21 -24.72
N LEU A 87 9.93 3.91 -24.78
CA LEU A 87 11.29 3.36 -24.67
C LEU A 87 12.14 3.77 -25.88
N SER A 88 11.56 3.79 -27.08
CA SER A 88 12.22 4.25 -28.30
C SER A 88 12.60 5.73 -28.24
N GLU A 89 11.66 6.61 -27.83
CA GLU A 89 11.93 8.05 -27.60
C GLU A 89 13.07 8.29 -26.60
N LEU A 90 13.20 7.39 -25.61
CA LEU A 90 14.25 7.44 -24.60
C LEU A 90 15.58 6.82 -25.07
N GLY A 91 15.68 6.40 -26.34
CA GLY A 91 16.88 5.80 -26.92
C GLY A 91 17.25 4.45 -26.30
N ARG A 92 16.26 3.66 -25.84
CA ARG A 92 16.50 2.37 -25.19
C ARG A 92 16.94 1.30 -26.18
N PRO A 93 17.69 0.28 -25.73
CA PRO A 93 18.04 -0.85 -26.57
C PRO A 93 16.80 -1.57 -27.11
N GLU A 94 16.90 -2.04 -28.36
CA GLU A 94 15.83 -2.75 -29.07
C GLU A 94 15.31 -3.98 -28.29
N SER A 95 16.17 -4.66 -27.53
CA SER A 95 15.78 -5.77 -26.66
C SER A 95 14.81 -5.35 -25.55
N GLU A 96 14.95 -4.15 -24.99
CA GLU A 96 14.04 -3.60 -23.97
C GLU A 96 12.72 -3.17 -24.58
N ILE A 97 12.76 -2.55 -25.77
CA ILE A 97 11.56 -2.17 -26.53
C ILE A 97 10.73 -3.42 -26.86
N ASN A 98 11.39 -4.50 -27.32
CA ASN A 98 10.71 -5.76 -27.63
C ASN A 98 10.17 -6.49 -26.39
N ALA A 99 10.74 -6.25 -25.21
CA ALA A 99 10.24 -6.81 -23.95
C ALA A 99 8.95 -6.13 -23.44
N ALA A 100 8.55 -4.98 -23.98
CA ALA A 100 7.41 -4.19 -23.51
C ALA A 100 6.10 -5.00 -23.40
N ARG A 101 5.81 -5.85 -24.38
CA ARG A 101 4.60 -6.72 -24.37
C ARG A 101 4.61 -7.69 -23.20
N GLN A 102 5.76 -8.27 -22.89
CA GLN A 102 5.88 -9.18 -21.74
C GLN A 102 5.75 -8.42 -20.42
N ILE A 103 6.38 -7.24 -20.34
CA ILE A 103 6.29 -6.34 -19.18
C ILE A 103 4.83 -5.98 -18.87
N VAL A 104 4.05 -5.58 -19.88
CA VAL A 104 2.64 -5.23 -19.71
C VAL A 104 1.82 -6.44 -19.25
N ARG A 105 2.04 -7.62 -19.84
CA ARG A 105 1.36 -8.86 -19.43
C ARG A 105 1.67 -9.24 -17.97
N ASP A 106 2.92 -9.16 -17.56
CA ASP A 106 3.33 -9.45 -16.18
C ASP A 106 2.74 -8.45 -15.19
N ALA A 107 2.69 -7.17 -15.56
CA ALA A 107 2.08 -6.12 -14.75
C ALA A 107 0.57 -6.34 -14.58
N ALA A 108 -0.15 -6.63 -15.67
CA ALA A 108 -1.59 -6.91 -15.63
C ALA A 108 -1.92 -8.08 -14.69
N HIS A 109 -1.08 -9.12 -14.65
CA HIS A 109 -1.27 -10.24 -13.73
C HIS A 109 -1.13 -9.84 -12.26
N LYS A 110 -0.15 -8.99 -11.93
CA LYS A 110 0.07 -8.53 -10.54
C LYS A 110 -1.05 -7.64 -10.03
N VAL A 111 -1.64 -6.82 -10.90
CA VAL A 111 -2.71 -5.87 -10.56
C VAL A 111 -4.02 -6.57 -10.14
N LYS A 112 -4.28 -7.80 -10.61
CA LYS A 112 -5.46 -8.57 -10.18
C LYS A 112 -5.52 -8.79 -8.66
N ASN A 113 -4.35 -8.93 -8.01
CA ASN A 113 -4.27 -9.12 -6.57
C ASN A 113 -4.63 -7.86 -5.77
N VAL A 114 -4.41 -6.68 -6.36
CA VAL A 114 -4.75 -5.38 -5.75
C VAL A 114 -6.26 -5.21 -5.71
N HIS A 115 -6.96 -5.48 -6.81
CA HIS A 115 -8.42 -5.41 -6.89
C HIS A 115 -9.10 -6.27 -5.82
N LYS A 116 -8.63 -7.51 -5.64
CA LYS A 116 -9.13 -8.42 -4.59
C LYS A 116 -8.91 -7.87 -3.17
N ARG A 117 -7.79 -7.19 -2.93
CA ARG A 117 -7.42 -6.70 -1.59
C ARG A 117 -8.22 -5.47 -1.17
N PHE A 118 -8.49 -4.57 -2.11
CA PHE A 118 -9.07 -3.25 -1.85
C PHE A 118 -10.57 -3.17 -2.14
N GLY A 119 -11.12 -4.15 -2.87
CA GLY A 119 -12.57 -4.32 -3.06
C GLY A 119 -13.25 -3.05 -3.57
N GLY A 120 -14.38 -2.66 -2.96
CA GLY A 120 -15.20 -1.50 -3.37
C GLY A 120 -14.55 -0.12 -3.22
N HIS A 121 -13.28 -0.02 -2.79
CA HIS A 121 -12.54 1.24 -2.77
C HIS A 121 -11.85 1.55 -4.10
N VAL A 122 -11.78 0.56 -5.00
CA VAL A 122 -11.19 0.71 -6.33
C VAL A 122 -12.21 1.30 -7.29
N ILE A 123 -11.85 2.43 -7.89
CA ILE A 123 -12.55 3.02 -9.02
C ILE A 123 -11.71 2.72 -10.26
N THR A 124 -12.32 2.03 -11.22
CA THR A 124 -11.69 1.77 -12.51
C THR A 124 -12.04 2.88 -13.49
N LEU A 125 -11.03 3.39 -14.19
CA LEU A 125 -11.19 4.38 -15.27
C LEU A 125 -10.49 3.89 -16.53
N ASP A 126 -11.16 4.02 -17.67
CA ASP A 126 -10.53 3.77 -18.97
C ASP A 126 -9.55 4.89 -19.31
N SER A 127 -8.33 4.50 -19.64
CA SER A 127 -7.23 5.39 -20.05
C SER A 127 -6.85 5.22 -21.53
N SER A 128 -7.63 4.47 -22.30
CA SER A 128 -7.45 4.33 -23.74
C SER A 128 -7.76 5.63 -24.50
N GLY A 129 -8.74 6.39 -24.02
CA GLY A 129 -9.26 7.60 -24.66
C GLY A 129 -8.46 8.88 -24.42
N ASN A 130 -9.17 10.01 -24.39
CA ASN A 130 -8.58 11.34 -24.32
C ASN A 130 -8.00 11.66 -22.92
N PRO A 131 -6.71 12.02 -22.79
CA PRO A 131 -6.08 12.32 -21.50
C PRO A 131 -6.72 13.52 -20.78
N LYS A 132 -7.28 14.50 -21.50
CA LYS A 132 -7.97 15.65 -20.88
C LYS A 132 -9.29 15.25 -20.23
N ALA A 133 -10.03 14.35 -20.86
CA ALA A 133 -11.28 13.82 -20.30
C ALA A 133 -11.00 12.97 -19.05
N LEU A 134 -9.96 12.12 -19.12
CA LEU A 134 -9.51 11.33 -17.97
C LEU A 134 -9.08 12.24 -16.80
N ALA A 135 -8.30 13.28 -17.07
CA ALA A 135 -7.87 14.25 -16.05
C ALA A 135 -9.05 14.97 -15.39
N SER A 136 -10.08 15.31 -16.18
CA SER A 136 -11.30 15.95 -15.66
C SER A 136 -12.07 15.01 -14.73
N THR A 137 -12.21 13.74 -15.13
CA THR A 137 -12.85 12.69 -14.31
C THR A 137 -12.07 12.43 -13.02
N LEU A 138 -10.74 12.34 -13.10
CA LEU A 138 -9.86 12.19 -11.94
C LEU A 138 -9.99 13.38 -10.97
N LYS A 139 -10.05 14.59 -11.50
CA LYS A 139 -10.24 15.80 -10.70
C LYS A 139 -11.54 15.76 -9.91
N GLU A 140 -12.64 15.36 -10.55
CA GLU A 140 -13.94 15.21 -9.90
C GLU A 140 -13.89 14.19 -8.76
N ILE A 141 -13.32 13.01 -9.00
CA ILE A 141 -13.16 11.95 -7.98
C ILE A 141 -12.35 12.44 -6.79
N LEU A 142 -11.26 13.17 -7.03
CA LEU A 142 -10.41 13.70 -5.96
C LEU A 142 -11.12 14.81 -5.17
N SER A 143 -11.80 15.74 -5.83
CA SER A 143 -12.60 16.78 -5.18
C SER A 143 -13.66 16.17 -4.26
N ASP A 144 -14.42 15.21 -4.76
CA ASP A 144 -15.42 14.45 -4.00
C ASP A 144 -14.83 13.80 -2.74
N THR A 145 -13.62 13.26 -2.88
CA THR A 145 -12.93 12.57 -1.80
C THR A 145 -12.51 13.54 -0.71
N LEU A 146 -11.97 14.70 -1.10
CA LEU A 146 -11.57 15.75 -0.16
C LEU A 146 -12.78 16.30 0.62
N GLU A 147 -13.91 16.56 -0.05
CA GLU A 147 -15.12 17.03 0.61
C GLU A 147 -15.70 16.02 1.60
N LYS A 148 -15.71 14.73 1.24
CA LYS A 148 -16.18 13.64 2.12
C LYS A 148 -15.28 13.46 3.35
N CYS A 149 -13.98 13.75 3.23
CA CYS A 149 -13.06 13.71 4.37
C CYS A 149 -13.30 14.89 5.32
N GLN A 150 -13.53 16.09 4.79
CA GLN A 150 -13.79 17.28 5.61
C GLN A 150 -15.10 17.16 6.42
N LYS A 151 -16.17 16.65 5.80
CA LYS A 151 -17.46 16.45 6.49
C LYS A 151 -17.36 15.47 7.67
N ARG A 152 -16.44 14.50 7.63
CA ARG A 152 -16.22 13.54 8.73
C ARG A 152 -15.45 14.16 9.89
N SER A 153 -14.57 15.12 9.65
CA SER A 153 -13.84 15.82 10.72
C SER A 153 -14.71 16.85 11.46
N ASP A 154 -15.76 17.38 10.83
CA ASP A 154 -16.63 18.41 11.41
C ASP A 154 -17.85 17.85 12.18
N SER A 155 -17.97 16.52 12.31
CA SER A 155 -19.00 15.88 13.12
C SER A 155 -18.49 15.69 14.57
N PRO A 156 -19.04 16.36 15.59
CA PRO A 156 -18.64 16.13 16.97
C PRO A 156 -19.07 14.73 17.42
N GLU A 157 -18.11 13.80 17.51
CA GLU A 157 -18.31 12.50 18.13
C GLU A 157 -18.48 12.70 19.65
N LEU A 158 -19.71 12.94 20.08
CA LEU A 158 -20.13 12.73 21.46
C LEU A 158 -20.24 11.22 21.71
N ARG A 159 -19.17 10.65 22.27
CA ARG A 159 -19.24 9.61 23.32
C ARG A 159 -17.86 9.44 23.98
N PRO A 160 -17.65 9.87 25.23
CA PRO A 160 -16.48 9.45 26.00
C PRO A 160 -16.56 7.94 26.29
N PRO A 161 -15.44 7.20 26.35
CA PRO A 161 -15.44 5.87 26.93
C PRO A 161 -15.81 6.03 28.41
N THR A 162 -16.99 5.54 28.78
CA THR A 162 -17.40 5.46 30.17
C THR A 162 -16.45 4.49 30.86
N ALA A 163 -15.60 5.02 31.73
CA ALA A 163 -14.92 4.22 32.73
C ALA A 163 -15.98 3.60 33.64
N VAL A 164 -16.23 2.30 33.51
CA VAL A 164 -16.89 1.51 34.55
C VAL A 164 -16.11 0.21 34.75
N SER A 165 -15.31 0.27 35.81
CA SER A 165 -15.07 -0.77 36.81
C SER A 165 -14.78 -2.20 36.35
N ALA A 166 -13.54 -2.61 36.63
CA ALA A 166 -13.18 -3.98 36.95
C ALA A 166 -14.11 -4.59 38.01
N PRO A 167 -14.41 -5.89 37.96
CA PRO A 167 -14.70 -6.66 39.16
C PRO A 167 -13.37 -7.17 39.74
N ALA A 168 -13.15 -6.80 41.00
CA ALA A 168 -12.03 -7.21 41.83
C ALA A 168 -11.98 -8.73 42.00
N VAL A 169 -10.75 -9.25 41.98
CA VAL A 169 -10.38 -10.57 42.47
C VAL A 169 -10.79 -10.68 43.95
N ALA A 170 -11.66 -11.63 44.29
CA ALA A 170 -11.88 -12.05 45.66
C ALA A 170 -10.98 -13.26 45.98
N PRO A 171 -10.25 -13.27 47.10
CA PRO A 171 -9.37 -14.37 47.49
C PRO A 171 -10.20 -15.50 48.10
N ILE A 172 -10.05 -16.72 47.57
CA ILE A 172 -10.61 -17.92 48.20
C ILE A 172 -9.61 -18.39 49.26
N SER A 173 -10.08 -18.31 50.50
CA SER A 173 -9.44 -18.74 51.74
C SER A 173 -9.29 -20.27 51.78
N MET A 174 -8.12 -20.76 52.18
CA MET A 174 -7.91 -22.14 52.59
C MET A 174 -8.39 -22.34 54.03
N PRO A 175 -8.86 -23.54 54.39
CA PRO A 175 -8.61 -24.09 55.69
C PRO A 175 -7.72 -25.34 55.60
N ALA A 176 -6.68 -25.34 56.43
CA ALA A 176 -5.91 -26.51 56.83
C ALA A 176 -6.65 -27.26 57.94
N ASP A 177 -6.66 -28.59 57.91
CA ASP A 177 -6.30 -29.43 59.07
C ASP A 177 -6.20 -30.93 58.70
N ILE A 178 -5.02 -31.51 59.00
CA ILE A 178 -4.73 -32.75 59.78
C ILE A 178 -5.48 -34.04 59.37
N ALA A 179 -4.90 -35.21 59.03
CA ALA A 179 -3.74 -35.98 59.55
C ALA A 179 -3.29 -37.09 58.55
N PRO A 180 -2.12 -37.75 58.78
CA PRO A 180 -1.50 -38.73 57.87
C PRO A 180 -1.85 -40.19 58.23
N MET A 181 -1.94 -41.08 57.23
CA MET A 181 -1.77 -42.53 57.43
C MET A 181 -1.05 -43.18 56.23
N GLU A 182 0.14 -43.66 56.57
CA GLU A 182 0.99 -44.69 55.99
C GLU A 182 0.21 -45.94 55.53
N VAL A 183 0.59 -46.59 54.41
CA VAL A 183 0.76 -48.05 54.21
C VAL A 183 1.42 -48.34 52.84
N THR A 184 2.68 -48.75 52.92
CA THR A 184 3.48 -49.76 52.16
C THR A 184 3.03 -50.31 50.79
N GLU A 185 4.01 -50.29 49.85
CA GLU A 185 4.63 -51.46 49.17
C GLU A 185 3.83 -52.30 48.14
N GLY A 186 4.43 -52.52 46.96
CA GLY A 186 3.84 -53.38 45.92
C GLY A 186 4.59 -53.40 44.59
N ASP A 187 5.75 -54.05 44.61
CA ASP A 187 6.56 -54.64 43.53
C ASP A 187 5.84 -55.02 42.21
N LYS A 188 6.39 -54.59 41.05
CA LYS A 188 6.99 -55.43 39.99
C LYS A 188 7.04 -54.75 38.62
#